data_AF-A0A537GGW8-F1
#
_entry.id   AF-A0A537GGW8-F1
#
_cell.length_a   1.000
_cell.length_b   1.000
_cell.length_c   1.000
_cell.angle_alpha   90.00
_cell.angle_beta   90.00
_cell.angle_gamma   90.00
#
_symmetry.space_group_name_H-M   'P 1'
#
loop_
_entity.id
_entity.type
_entity.pdbx_description
1 polymer ?
#
loop_
_entity_poly.entity_id
_entity_poly.type
_entity_poly.pdbx_seq_one_letter_code
_entity_poly.pdbx_strand_id
1 'polypeptide(L)'
;MLMGATRLEETSLTAQDRFDVDATTRNVIGVSIPDVEVKVRPLEGYPYSMIGTSAKLDEAVALMTEAVKNVVELSAAEAAIRRLAEAIAATKRRVNSLEYIVIPRILNTIRYIEMSLQERAREDFFRLKRIKTRLEEEEEREIAPQPLIG
;
A
#
# COMPACT_ATOMS: atom_id res chain seq x y z
N MET A 1 -28.27 34.63 -30.31
CA MET A 1 -28.27 34.38 -28.85
C MET A 1 -29.38 35.23 -28.26
N LEU A 2 -30.34 34.63 -27.54
CA LEU A 2 -31.53 35.32 -27.02
C LEU A 2 -31.21 36.30 -25.88
N MET A 3 -30.11 36.07 -25.15
CA MET A 3 -29.43 37.06 -24.32
C MET A 3 -28.08 37.40 -24.96
N GLY A 4 -27.68 38.67 -24.97
CA GLY A 4 -26.32 39.08 -25.32
C GLY A 4 -25.31 38.67 -24.26
N ALA A 5 -24.04 38.46 -24.63
CA ALA A 5 -22.98 37.98 -23.73
C ALA A 5 -22.80 38.86 -22.48
N THR A 6 -22.82 40.18 -22.65
CA THR A 6 -22.69 41.16 -21.55
C THR A 6 -23.77 41.00 -20.49
N ARG A 7 -25.02 40.74 -20.89
CA ARG A 7 -26.13 40.55 -19.93
C ARG A 7 -26.03 39.22 -19.20
N LEU A 8 -25.52 38.17 -19.86
CA LEU A 8 -25.31 36.87 -19.21
C LEU A 8 -24.26 37.00 -18.10
N GLU A 9 -23.17 37.73 -18.37
CA GLU A 9 -22.11 38.00 -17.41
C GLU A 9 -22.64 38.79 -16.20
N GLU A 10 -23.39 39.86 -16.43
CA GLU A 10 -24.05 40.64 -15.37
C GLU A 10 -24.99 39.78 -14.51
N THR A 11 -25.75 38.87 -15.14
CA THR A 11 -26.68 37.98 -14.44
C THR A 11 -25.93 36.95 -13.58
N SER A 12 -24.81 36.42 -14.09
CA SER A 12 -23.95 35.48 -13.37
C SER A 12 -23.39 36.08 -12.08
N LEU A 13 -23.00 37.36 -12.10
CA LEU A 13 -22.49 38.06 -10.92
C LEU A 13 -23.52 38.17 -9.79
N THR A 14 -24.81 38.17 -10.12
CA THR A 14 -25.90 38.20 -9.13
C THR A 14 -26.32 36.82 -8.64
N ALA A 15 -25.81 35.75 -9.26
CA ALA A 15 -26.16 34.39 -8.90
C ALA A 15 -25.61 34.05 -7.50
N GLN A 16 -26.49 33.57 -6.63
CA GLN A 16 -26.10 33.14 -5.29
C GLN A 16 -25.38 31.78 -5.35
N ASP A 17 -24.39 31.62 -4.48
CA ASP A 17 -23.73 30.33 -4.30
C ASP A 17 -24.65 29.34 -3.59
N ARG A 18 -24.86 28.17 -4.20
CA ARG A 18 -25.84 27.17 -3.78
C ARG A 18 -25.24 25.79 -3.54
N PHE A 19 -23.97 25.60 -3.87
CA PHE A 19 -23.32 24.30 -3.75
C PHE A 19 -22.53 24.27 -2.46
N ASP A 20 -22.95 23.41 -1.54
CA ASP A 20 -22.17 23.08 -0.37
C ASP A 20 -21.59 21.67 -0.56
N VAL A 21 -20.32 21.50 -0.23
CA VAL A 21 -19.59 20.25 -0.50
C VAL A 21 -19.08 19.70 0.82
N ASP A 22 -19.69 18.60 1.26
CA ASP A 22 -19.25 17.88 2.45
C ASP A 22 -18.27 16.77 2.05
N ALA A 23 -17.03 16.93 2.47
CA ALA A 23 -15.98 15.94 2.27
C ALA A 23 -15.85 15.07 3.52
N THR A 24 -16.20 13.79 3.38
CA THR A 24 -15.97 12.77 4.39
C THR A 24 -14.93 11.78 3.91
N THR A 25 -14.59 10.81 4.76
CA THR A 25 -13.54 9.84 4.46
C THR A 25 -14.00 8.47 4.89
N ARG A 26 -13.83 7.50 4.00
CA ARG A 26 -14.19 6.09 4.21
C ARG A 26 -12.93 5.23 4.15
N ASN A 27 -12.82 4.27 5.05
CA ASN A 27 -11.73 3.31 5.03
C ASN A 27 -12.11 2.05 4.23
N VAL A 28 -11.31 1.69 3.22
CA VAL A 28 -11.47 0.45 2.45
C VAL A 28 -10.11 -0.23 2.33
N ILE A 29 -9.99 -1.44 2.88
CA ILE A 29 -8.75 -2.26 2.84
C ILE A 29 -7.55 -1.50 3.45
N GLY A 30 -7.79 -0.74 4.53
CA GLY A 30 -6.76 0.05 5.21
C GLY A 30 -6.31 1.30 4.43
N VAL A 31 -6.96 1.63 3.32
CA VAL A 31 -6.74 2.84 2.54
C VAL A 31 -7.87 3.82 2.79
N SER A 32 -7.51 5.05 3.13
CA SER A 32 -8.41 6.15 3.41
C SER A 32 -8.86 6.84 2.10
N ILE A 33 -10.10 6.59 1.70
CA ILE A 33 -10.72 7.06 0.45
C ILE A 33 -11.59 8.28 0.74
N PRO A 34 -11.50 9.37 -0.05
CA PRO A 34 -12.39 10.51 0.10
C PRO A 34 -13.79 10.16 -0.41
N ASP A 35 -14.82 10.54 0.33
CA ASP A 35 -16.23 10.36 -0.03
C ASP A 35 -16.88 11.74 0.03
N VAL A 36 -17.35 12.25 -1.11
CA VAL A 36 -17.77 13.65 -1.26
C VAL A 36 -19.25 13.68 -1.60
N GLU A 37 -20.01 14.43 -0.82
CA GLU A 37 -21.44 14.63 -1.02
C GLU A 37 -21.72 16.11 -1.34
N VAL A 38 -22.48 16.36 -2.41
CA VAL A 38 -22.88 17.71 -2.81
C VAL A 38 -24.27 18.00 -2.29
N LYS A 39 -24.38 18.97 -1.37
CA LYS A 39 -25.65 19.50 -0.90
C LYS A 39 -26.00 20.76 -1.69
N VAL A 40 -27.07 20.67 -2.47
CA VAL A 40 -27.60 21.83 -3.20
C VAL A 40 -28.64 22.53 -2.33
N ARG A 41 -28.38 23.78 -1.93
CA ARG A 41 -29.35 24.56 -1.15
C ARG A 41 -30.59 24.88 -1.99
N PRO A 42 -31.81 24.69 -1.44
CA PRO A 42 -33.04 25.09 -2.11
C PRO A 42 -33.07 26.61 -2.27
N LEU A 43 -33.74 27.07 -3.32
CA LEU A 43 -33.84 28.49 -3.64
C LEU A 43 -34.80 29.20 -2.69
N GLU A 44 -34.32 30.15 -1.91
CA GLU A 44 -35.16 31.16 -1.25
C GLU A 44 -35.45 32.30 -2.24
N GLY A 45 -36.27 32.03 -3.26
CA GLY A 45 -36.66 33.00 -4.31
C GLY A 45 -36.03 32.77 -5.69
N TYR A 46 -36.19 33.72 -6.61
CA TYR A 46 -35.53 33.62 -7.93
C TYR A 46 -34.05 34.02 -7.82
N PRO A 47 -33.10 33.15 -8.24
CA PRO A 47 -31.66 33.38 -8.07
C PRO A 47 -31.09 34.47 -8.99
N TYR A 48 -31.90 35.02 -9.89
CA TYR A 48 -31.56 36.08 -10.83
C TYR A 48 -32.80 36.91 -11.16
N SER A 49 -32.60 38.11 -11.71
CA SER A 49 -33.68 38.99 -12.16
C SER A 49 -34.50 38.31 -13.27
N MET A 50 -35.82 38.25 -13.10
CA MET A 50 -36.76 37.77 -14.13
C MET A 50 -36.88 38.73 -15.31
N ILE A 51 -36.43 39.97 -15.16
CA ILE A 51 -36.51 40.99 -16.21
C ILE A 51 -35.32 40.80 -17.15
N GLY A 52 -35.59 40.32 -18.36
CA GLY A 52 -34.58 40.16 -19.42
C GLY A 52 -33.86 38.82 -19.43
N THR A 53 -34.31 37.85 -18.62
CA THR A 53 -33.86 36.46 -18.67
C THR A 53 -34.71 35.62 -19.63
N SER A 54 -34.13 34.52 -20.11
CA SER A 54 -34.73 33.65 -21.14
C SER A 54 -34.93 32.25 -20.57
N ALA A 55 -35.97 31.54 -21.00
CA ALA A 55 -36.21 30.14 -20.60
C ALA A 55 -35.02 29.20 -20.89
N LYS A 56 -34.15 29.55 -21.87
CA LYS A 56 -32.92 28.80 -22.15
C LYS A 56 -31.85 28.94 -21.05
N LEU A 57 -31.87 30.03 -20.29
CA LEU A 57 -30.98 30.24 -19.15
C LEU A 57 -31.34 29.25 -18.03
N ASP A 58 -32.63 29.08 -17.77
CA ASP A 58 -33.15 28.16 -16.76
C ASP A 58 -32.72 26.71 -17.07
N GLU A 59 -32.84 26.31 -18.34
CA GLU A 59 -32.36 25.01 -18.84
C GLU A 59 -30.85 24.85 -18.66
N ALA A 60 -30.06 25.88 -19.01
CA ALA A 60 -28.62 25.86 -18.84
C ALA A 60 -28.19 25.76 -17.37
N VAL A 61 -28.89 26.44 -16.45
CA VAL A 61 -28.65 26.35 -15.00
C VAL A 61 -28.96 24.96 -14.47
N ALA A 62 -30.04 24.32 -14.94
CA ALA A 62 -30.37 22.95 -14.57
C ALA A 62 -29.29 21.96 -15.03
N LEU A 63 -28.86 22.04 -16.29
CA LEU A 63 -27.79 21.21 -16.85
C LEU A 63 -26.45 21.45 -16.14
N MET A 64 -26.14 22.69 -15.79
CA MET A 64 -24.91 23.02 -15.07
C MET A 64 -24.91 22.47 -13.64
N THR A 65 -26.06 22.48 -12.97
CA THR A 65 -26.22 21.86 -11.64
C THR A 65 -25.94 20.36 -11.68
N GLU A 66 -26.45 19.67 -12.70
CA GLU A 66 -26.19 18.25 -12.92
C GLU A 66 -24.72 17.98 -13.27
N ALA A 67 -24.14 18.80 -14.15
CA ALA A 67 -22.74 18.69 -14.53
C ALA A 67 -21.80 18.86 -13.32
N VAL A 68 -22.05 19.84 -12.45
CA VAL A 68 -21.26 20.06 -11.22
C VAL A 68 -21.34 18.84 -10.31
N LYS A 69 -22.53 18.28 -10.11
CA LYS A 69 -22.69 17.06 -9.30
C LYS A 69 -21.86 15.90 -9.86
N ASN A 70 -21.95 15.66 -11.17
CA ASN A 70 -21.20 14.58 -11.84
C ASN A 70 -19.69 14.79 -11.77
N VAL A 71 -19.21 16.04 -11.88
CA VAL A 71 -17.77 16.36 -11.77
C VAL A 71 -17.25 16.09 -10.35
N VAL A 72 -18.03 16.41 -9.33
CA VAL A 72 -17.64 16.14 -7.93
C VAL A 72 -17.59 14.64 -7.65
N GLU A 73 -18.60 13.88 -8.09
CA GLU A 73 -18.61 12.41 -7.97
C GLU A 73 -17.43 11.77 -8.71
N LEU A 74 -17.15 12.23 -9.94
CA LEU A 74 -16.00 11.76 -10.72
C LEU A 74 -14.67 12.07 -10.01
N SER A 75 -14.52 13.26 -9.46
CA SER A 75 -13.31 13.68 -8.75
C SER A 75 -13.06 12.81 -7.50
N ALA A 76 -14.13 12.45 -6.78
CA ALA A 76 -14.04 11.54 -5.64
C ALA A 76 -13.59 10.14 -6.07
N ALA A 77 -14.19 9.61 -7.14
CA ALA A 77 -13.83 8.30 -7.69
C ALA A 77 -12.38 8.27 -8.22
N GLU A 78 -11.92 9.31 -8.91
CA GLU A 78 -10.55 9.42 -9.42
C GLU A 78 -9.54 9.46 -8.27
N ALA A 79 -9.82 10.27 -7.23
CA ALA A 79 -8.99 10.33 -6.04
C ALA A 79 -8.93 8.98 -5.30
N ALA A 80 -10.05 8.26 -5.24
CA ALA A 80 -10.12 6.92 -4.68
C ALA A 80 -9.23 5.93 -5.44
N ILE A 81 -9.35 5.89 -6.77
CA ILE A 81 -8.57 5.00 -7.64
C ILE A 81 -7.08 5.29 -7.48
N ARG A 82 -6.68 6.56 -7.46
CA ARG A 82 -5.28 6.96 -7.30
C ARG A 82 -4.68 6.46 -5.98
N ARG A 83 -5.39 6.66 -4.86
CA ARG A 83 -4.93 6.19 -3.54
C ARG A 83 -4.83 4.67 -3.47
N LEU A 84 -5.81 3.96 -4.05
CA LEU A 84 -5.78 2.50 -4.12
C LEU A 84 -4.60 2.01 -4.97
N ALA A 85 -4.34 2.63 -6.12
CA ALA A 85 -3.23 2.28 -6.99
C ALA A 85 -1.87 2.44 -6.28
N GLU A 86 -1.69 3.52 -5.53
CA GLU A 86 -0.48 3.76 -4.73
C GLU A 86 -0.30 2.68 -3.64
N ALA A 87 -1.37 2.31 -2.93
CA ALA A 87 -1.34 1.27 -1.92
C ALA A 87 -1.03 -0.12 -2.51
N ILE A 88 -1.60 -0.45 -3.67
CA ILE A 88 -1.31 -1.69 -4.40
C ILE A 88 0.14 -1.71 -4.85
N ALA A 89 0.65 -0.60 -5.40
CA ALA A 89 2.04 -0.50 -5.85
C ALA A 89 3.04 -0.65 -4.68
N ALA A 90 2.73 -0.08 -3.52
CA ALA A 90 3.53 -0.25 -2.31
C ALA A 90 3.54 -1.72 -1.83
N THR A 91 2.36 -2.36 -1.82
CA THR A 91 2.22 -3.76 -1.43
C THR A 91 2.98 -4.69 -2.39
N LYS A 92 2.85 -4.47 -3.70
CA LYS A 92 3.59 -5.23 -4.73
C LYS A 92 5.11 -5.10 -4.57
N ARG A 93 5.62 -3.89 -4.32
CA ARG A 93 7.05 -3.69 -4.03
C ARG A 93 7.50 -4.47 -2.80
N ARG A 94 6.70 -4.48 -1.73
CA ARG A 94 7.00 -5.23 -0.50
C ARG A 94 7.04 -6.74 -0.74
N VAL A 95 6.08 -7.29 -1.49
CA VAL A 95 6.07 -8.71 -1.88
C VAL A 95 7.33 -9.06 -2.67
N ASN A 96 7.66 -8.26 -3.69
CA ASN A 96 8.87 -8.49 -4.50
C ASN A 96 10.16 -8.45 -3.66
N SER A 97 10.29 -7.50 -2.73
CA SER A 97 11.46 -7.46 -1.84
C SER A 97 11.54 -8.70 -0.94
N LEU A 98 10.41 -9.21 -0.48
CA LEU A 98 10.38 -10.44 0.32
C LEU A 98 10.82 -11.64 -0.52
N GLU A 99 10.24 -11.83 -1.70
CA GLU A 99 10.50 -12.98 -2.58
C GLU A 99 11.94 -13.03 -3.10
N TYR A 100 12.46 -11.89 -3.58
CA TYR A 100 13.72 -11.89 -4.31
C TYR A 100 14.94 -11.47 -3.48
N ILE A 101 14.73 -10.87 -2.30
CA ILE A 101 15.84 -10.38 -1.46
C ILE A 101 15.82 -11.05 -0.08
N VAL A 102 14.73 -10.92 0.66
CA VAL A 102 14.70 -11.33 2.07
C VAL A 102 14.70 -12.86 2.20
N ILE A 103 13.80 -13.56 1.49
CA ILE A 103 13.72 -15.02 1.55
C ILE A 103 15.03 -15.68 1.11
N PRO A 104 15.62 -15.34 -0.06
CA PRO A 104 16.89 -15.94 -0.48
C PRO A 104 18.03 -15.68 0.50
N ARG A 105 18.09 -14.48 1.10
CA ARG A 105 19.10 -14.14 2.11
C ARG A 105 18.95 -15.00 3.36
N ILE A 106 17.72 -15.18 3.86
CA ILE A 106 17.46 -16.04 5.03
C ILE A 106 17.83 -17.49 4.73
N LEU A 107 17.47 -18.02 3.56
CA LEU A 107 17.82 -19.39 3.16
C LEU A 107 19.34 -19.60 3.06
N ASN A 108 20.08 -18.59 2.56
CA ASN A 108 21.54 -18.62 2.56
C ASN A 108 22.11 -18.65 3.99
N THR A 109 21.55 -17.84 4.91
CA THR A 109 21.97 -17.85 6.31
C THR A 109 21.70 -19.19 6.98
N ILE A 110 20.54 -19.81 6.72
CA ILE A 110 20.22 -21.16 7.25
C ILE A 110 21.26 -22.17 6.78
N ARG A 111 21.54 -22.23 5.46
CA ARG A 111 22.56 -23.14 4.92
C ARG A 111 23.93 -22.93 5.54
N TYR A 112 24.33 -21.67 5.76
CA TYR A 112 25.62 -21.36 6.39
C TYR A 112 25.69 -21.89 7.82
N ILE A 113 24.62 -21.70 8.61
CA ILE A 113 24.53 -22.20 9.98
C ILE A 113 24.59 -23.74 9.98
N GLU A 114 23.83 -24.41 9.13
CA GLU A 114 23.83 -25.87 9.01
C GLU A 114 25.23 -26.40 8.66
N MET A 115 25.90 -25.80 7.69
CA MET A 115 27.26 -26.18 7.30
C MET A 115 28.26 -25.97 8.45
N SER A 116 28.16 -24.86 9.20
CA SER A 116 29.03 -24.62 10.35
C SER A 116 28.78 -25.61 11.49
N LEU A 117 27.52 -25.99 11.73
CA LEU A 117 27.18 -27.01 12.74
C LEU A 117 27.67 -28.40 12.34
N GLN A 118 27.53 -28.77 11.07
CA GLN A 118 28.04 -30.05 10.56
C GLN A 118 29.57 -30.13 10.66
N GLU A 119 30.29 -29.05 10.34
CA GLU A 119 31.75 -29.04 10.45
C GLU A 119 32.21 -29.16 11.90
N ARG A 120 31.56 -28.45 12.84
CA ARG A 120 31.84 -28.60 14.28
C ARG A 120 31.58 -30.03 14.77
N ALA A 121 30.45 -30.62 14.40
CA ALA A 121 30.13 -32.00 14.78
C ALA A 121 31.15 -33.00 14.21
N ARG A 122 31.63 -32.76 12.99
CA ARG A 122 32.70 -33.55 12.37
C ARG A 122 34.02 -33.39 13.14
N GLU A 123 34.45 -32.18 13.46
CA GLU A 123 35.66 -31.94 14.26
C GLU A 123 35.59 -32.64 15.62
N ASP A 124 34.47 -32.54 16.32
CA ASP A 124 34.26 -33.18 17.63
C ASP A 124 34.32 -34.70 17.53
N PHE A 125 33.73 -35.30 16.48
CA PHE A 125 33.84 -36.74 16.22
C PHE A 125 35.29 -37.18 15.99
N PHE A 126 36.07 -36.42 15.21
CA PHE A 126 37.49 -36.72 15.00
C PHE A 126 38.31 -36.60 16.29
N ARG A 127 38.02 -35.60 17.13
CA ARG A 127 38.66 -35.44 18.44
C ARG A 127 38.37 -36.63 19.35
N LEU A 128 37.10 -37.03 19.47
CA LEU A 128 36.70 -38.19 20.26
C LEU A 128 37.36 -39.48 19.75
N LYS A 129 37.39 -39.68 18.42
CA LYS A 129 38.06 -40.84 17.82
C LYS A 129 39.55 -40.89 18.16
N ARG A 130 40.28 -39.76 18.06
CA ARG A 130 41.71 -39.71 18.43
C ARG A 130 41.95 -39.98 19.90
N ILE A 131 41.08 -39.49 20.79
CA ILE A 131 41.19 -39.76 22.23
C ILE A 131 41.01 -41.26 22.49
N LYS A 132 39.98 -41.86 21.89
CA LYS A 132 39.72 -43.30 21.99
C LYS A 132 40.90 -44.14 21.50
N THR A 133 41.46 -43.82 20.32
CA THR A 133 42.62 -44.56 19.78
C THR A 133 43.85 -44.46 20.69
N ARG A 134 44.10 -43.31 21.32
CA ARG A 134 45.21 -43.18 22.28
C ARG A 134 45.01 -44.04 23.53
N LEU A 135 43.78 -44.07 24.06
CA LEU A 135 43.45 -44.92 25.21
C LEU A 135 43.63 -46.41 24.88
N GLU A 136 43.19 -46.85 23.70
CA GLU A 136 43.37 -48.23 23.22
C GLU A 136 44.86 -48.58 23.04
N GLU A 137 45.67 -47.68 22.47
CA GLU A 137 47.12 -47.85 22.35
C GLU A 137 47.85 -47.91 23.70
N GLU A 138 47.38 -47.17 24.71
CA GLU A 138 47.91 -47.21 26.08
C GLU A 138 47.54 -48.53 26.77
N GLU A 139 46.30 -49.01 26.62
CA GLU A 139 45.86 -50.31 27.14
C GLU A 139 46.65 -51.47 26.50
N GLU A 140 46.87 -51.47 25.18
CA GLU A 140 47.67 -52.50 24.50
C GLU A 140 49.13 -52.52 24.97
N ARG A 141 49.70 -51.36 25.32
CA ARG A 141 51.06 -51.26 25.89
C ARG A 141 51.15 -51.76 27.31
N GLU A 142 50.10 -51.60 28.12
CA GLU A 142 50.05 -52.16 29.48
C GLU A 142 49.84 -53.68 29.48
N ILE A 143 49.18 -54.24 28.47
CA ILE A 143 48.89 -55.69 28.35
C ILE A 143 50.08 -56.47 27.75
N ALA A 144 51.04 -55.82 27.09
CA ALA A 144 52.24 -56.48 26.55
C ALA A 144 53.13 -57.01 27.70
N PRO A 145 53.29 -58.35 27.88
CA PRO A 145 54.08 -58.88 28.98
C PRO A 145 55.55 -58.54 28.79
N GLN A 146 56.22 -58.18 29.90
CA GLN A 146 57.66 -57.98 29.96
C GLN A 146 58.38 -59.15 29.27
N PRO A 147 59.37 -58.91 28.39
CA PRO A 147 60.13 -59.99 27.79
C PRO A 147 60.82 -60.76 28.91
N LEU A 148 60.51 -62.06 29.03
CA LEU A 148 61.22 -62.96 29.93
C LEU A 148 62.71 -62.91 29.57
N ILE A 149 63.49 -62.28 30.45
CA ILE A 149 64.94 -62.40 30.47
C ILE A 149 65.23 -63.79 31.03
N GLY A 150 65.82 -64.65 30.20
CA GLY A 150 66.27 -66.00 30.56
C GLY A 150 66.92 -66.69 29.38
#